data_AF-A0A0U5MPF3-F1
#
_entry.id   AF-A0A0U5MPF3-F1
#
_cell.length_a   1.000
_cell.length_b   1.000
_cell.length_c   1.000
_cell.angle_alpha   90.00
_cell.angle_beta   90.00
_cell.angle_gamma   90.00
#
_symmetry.space_group_name_H-M   'P 1'
#
loop_
_entity.id
_entity.type
_entity.pdbx_description
1 polymer ?
#
loop_
_entity_poly.entity_id
_entity_poly.type
_entity_poly.pdbx_seq_one_letter_code
_entity_poly.pdbx_strand_id
1 'polypeptide(L)'
;MTPVVVQSLDQARAVLAGTKVDQPVSLISPPGAARLQGIGWWQALSRILGDEFPEHTVEAILDCGDSPGLALAALRAGVSPVRVVGVNRDMRDKLNDIARQLGTRLMA
;
A
#
# COMPACT_ATOMS: atom_id res chain seq x y z
N MET A 1 -6.06 -1.06 -13.13
CA MET A 1 -7.02 -0.82 -12.04
C MET A 1 -6.63 0.47 -11.35
N THR A 2 -7.57 1.40 -11.16
CA THR A 2 -7.30 2.68 -10.50
C THR A 2 -7.47 2.51 -8.99
N PRO A 3 -6.44 2.78 -8.17
CA PRO A 3 -6.57 2.65 -6.72
C PRO A 3 -7.57 3.63 -6.13
N VAL A 4 -8.35 3.18 -5.15
CA VAL A 4 -9.25 4.03 -4.36
C VAL A 4 -8.51 4.51 -3.12
N VAL A 5 -8.47 5.83 -2.90
CA VAL A 5 -7.85 6.41 -1.71
C VAL A 5 -8.73 6.15 -0.50
N VAL A 6 -8.18 5.56 0.56
CA VAL A 6 -8.88 5.31 1.84
C VAL A 6 -8.06 5.83 3.01
N GLN A 7 -8.66 6.65 3.86
CA GLN A 7 -7.99 7.26 5.02
C GLN A 7 -8.36 6.60 6.36
N SER A 8 -9.28 5.63 6.33
CA SER A 8 -9.74 4.89 7.51
C SER A 8 -10.15 3.48 7.15
N LEU A 9 -10.22 2.63 8.17
CA LEU A 9 -10.70 1.25 8.04
C LEU A 9 -12.16 1.21 7.57
N ASP A 10 -13.02 2.10 8.07
CA ASP A 10 -14.43 2.13 7.68
C ASP A 10 -14.65 2.52 6.21
N GLN A 11 -13.81 3.41 5.67
CA GLN A 11 -13.82 3.70 4.23
C GLN A 11 -13.41 2.47 3.42
N ALA A 12 -12.36 1.77 3.84
CA ALA A 12 -11.93 0.55 3.16
C ALA A 12 -13.01 -0.55 3.19
N ARG A 13 -13.66 -0.75 4.33
CA ARG A 13 -14.81 -1.67 4.47
C ARG A 13 -15.95 -1.31 3.54
N ALA A 14 -16.30 -0.02 3.47
CA ALA A 14 -17.37 0.44 2.58
C ALA A 14 -17.05 0.16 1.10
N VAL A 15 -15.78 0.32 0.69
CA VAL A 15 -15.34 -0.03 -0.67
C VAL A 15 -15.51 -1.52 -0.94
N LEU A 16 -15.05 -2.39 -0.03
CA LEU A 16 -15.14 -3.84 -0.23
C LEU A 16 -16.58 -4.34 -0.21
N ALA A 17 -17.39 -3.92 0.76
CA ALA A 17 -18.81 -4.29 0.85
C ALA A 17 -19.65 -3.85 -0.36
N GLY A 18 -19.25 -2.76 -1.04
CA GLY A 18 -19.88 -2.29 -2.27
C GLY A 18 -19.35 -2.93 -3.56
N THR A 19 -18.30 -3.74 -3.48
CA THR A 19 -17.65 -4.36 -4.63
C THR A 19 -18.03 -5.83 -4.73
N LYS A 20 -18.15 -6.38 -5.94
CA LYS A 20 -18.38 -7.82 -6.11
C LYS A 20 -17.09 -8.59 -5.81
N VAL A 21 -17.23 -9.78 -5.24
CA VAL A 21 -16.11 -10.64 -4.82
C VAL A 21 -15.16 -10.99 -5.97
N ASP A 22 -15.69 -11.19 -7.18
CA ASP A 22 -14.93 -11.52 -8.39
C ASP A 22 -14.18 -10.33 -8.99
N GLN A 23 -14.40 -9.11 -8.47
CA GLN A 23 -13.74 -7.90 -8.90
C GLN A 23 -12.55 -7.58 -7.97
N PRO A 24 -11.31 -7.60 -8.47
CA PRO A 24 -10.15 -7.15 -7.69
C PRO A 24 -10.30 -5.70 -7.23
N VAL A 25 -9.75 -5.37 -6.06
CA VAL A 25 -9.79 -4.03 -5.48
C VAL A 25 -8.37 -3.56 -5.16
N SER A 26 -8.00 -2.37 -5.65
CA SER A 26 -6.78 -1.69 -5.23
C SER A 26 -7.15 -0.55 -4.28
N LEU A 27 -6.62 -0.58 -3.06
CA LEU A 27 -6.73 0.49 -2.08
C LEU A 27 -5.38 1.19 -1.99
N ILE A 28 -5.39 2.51 -1.79
CA ILE A 28 -4.17 3.27 -1.51
C ILE A 28 -4.41 4.20 -0.31
N SER A 29 -3.39 4.36 0.53
CA SER A 29 -3.44 5.33 1.61
C SER A 29 -3.47 6.78 1.08
N PRO A 30 -3.78 7.79 1.91
CA PRO A 30 -3.58 9.19 1.53
C PRO A 30 -2.09 9.48 1.20
N PRO A 31 -1.80 10.54 0.42
CA PRO A 31 -0.43 10.92 0.11
C PRO A 31 0.43 11.13 1.37
N GLY A 32 1.62 10.52 1.40
CA GLY A 32 2.55 10.62 2.52
C GLY A 32 2.11 9.90 3.80
N ALA A 33 1.16 8.97 3.73
CA ALA A 33 0.62 8.33 4.93
C ALA A 33 1.65 7.56 5.76
N ALA A 34 2.70 7.02 5.11
CA ALA A 34 3.80 6.38 5.84
C ALA A 34 4.47 7.31 6.86
N ARG A 35 4.45 8.63 6.61
CA ARG A 35 4.97 9.67 7.53
C ARG A 35 3.94 10.10 8.57
N LEU A 36 2.68 10.26 8.17
CA LEU A 36 1.64 10.86 9.01
C LEU A 36 0.94 9.85 9.92
N GLN A 37 0.49 8.72 9.38
CA GLN A 37 -0.17 7.65 10.13
C GLN A 37 0.81 6.54 10.53
N GLY A 38 1.88 6.37 9.77
CA GLY A 38 2.89 5.36 10.00
C GLY A 38 2.62 4.05 9.27
N ILE A 39 3.70 3.30 9.05
CA ILE A 39 3.69 2.00 8.34
C ILE A 39 2.79 0.98 9.08
N GLY A 40 2.91 0.94 10.41
CA GLY A 40 2.16 -0.01 11.24
C GLY A 40 0.64 0.20 11.19
N TRP A 41 0.17 1.44 10.99
CA TRP A 41 -1.24 1.72 10.80
C TRP A 41 -1.78 1.04 9.53
N TRP A 42 -1.08 1.19 8.41
CA TRP A 42 -1.49 0.57 7.15
C TRP A 42 -1.41 -0.96 7.20
N GLN A 43 -0.38 -1.50 7.88
CA GLN A 43 -0.24 -2.93 8.11
C GLN A 43 -1.41 -3.50 8.91
N ALA A 44 -1.80 -2.84 10.00
CA ALA A 44 -2.93 -3.25 10.82
C ALA A 44 -4.25 -3.19 10.03
N LEU A 45 -4.49 -2.11 9.29
CA LEU A 45 -5.67 -1.95 8.45
C LEU A 45 -5.76 -3.08 7.40
N SER A 46 -4.65 -3.35 6.69
CA SER A 46 -4.60 -4.37 5.65
C SER A 46 -4.84 -5.78 6.21
N ARG A 47 -4.30 -6.07 7.40
CA ARG A 47 -4.57 -7.33 8.10
C ARG A 47 -6.05 -7.48 8.44
N ILE A 48 -6.66 -6.45 9.04
CA ILE A 48 -8.09 -6.52 9.42
C ILE A 48 -8.96 -6.74 8.18
N LEU A 49 -8.67 -6.09 7.05
CA LEU A 49 -9.42 -6.31 5.83
C LEU A 49 -9.24 -7.73 5.27
N GLY A 50 -8.04 -8.29 5.33
CA GLY A 50 -7.79 -9.67 4.91
C GLY A 50 -8.52 -10.70 5.77
N ASP A 51 -8.68 -10.41 7.07
CA ASP A 51 -9.42 -11.26 8.00
C ASP A 51 -10.95 -11.11 7.82
N GLU A 52 -11.45 -9.90 7.56
CA GLU A 52 -12.88 -9.60 7.42
C GLU A 52 -13.47 -9.91 6.03
N PHE A 53 -12.65 -9.83 4.98
CA PHE A 53 -13.05 -10.01 3.58
C PHE A 53 -12.14 -11.03 2.87
N PRO A 54 -12.00 -12.27 3.39
CA PRO A 54 -11.05 -13.26 2.86
C PRO A 54 -11.33 -13.69 1.42
N GLU A 55 -12.56 -13.50 0.93
CA GLU A 55 -12.98 -13.78 -0.43
C GLU A 55 -12.54 -12.71 -1.45
N HIS A 56 -12.24 -11.49 -1.00
CA HIS A 56 -11.84 -10.40 -1.88
C HIS A 56 -10.35 -10.47 -2.23
N THR A 57 -10.04 -10.26 -3.51
CA THR A 57 -8.66 -10.00 -3.93
C THR A 57 -8.34 -8.51 -3.74
N VAL A 58 -7.69 -8.18 -2.62
CA VAL A 58 -7.33 -6.80 -2.24
C VAL A 58 -5.84 -6.55 -2.38
N GLU A 59 -5.49 -5.49 -3.10
CA GLU A 59 -4.14 -4.93 -3.14
C GLU A 59 -4.10 -3.63 -2.33
N ALA A 60 -3.36 -3.61 -1.22
CA ALA A 60 -3.30 -2.46 -0.31
C ALA A 60 -1.95 -1.72 -0.41
N ILE A 61 -1.96 -0.54 -1.03
CA ILE A 61 -0.78 0.24 -1.37
C ILE A 61 -0.51 1.33 -0.31
N LEU A 62 0.69 1.35 0.27
CA LEU A 62 1.10 2.43 1.18
C LEU A 62 1.83 3.54 0.43
N ASP A 63 1.32 4.76 0.51
CA ASP A 63 2.00 5.95 0.00
C ASP A 63 3.08 6.44 0.97
N CYS A 64 4.33 6.37 0.49
CA CYS A 64 5.54 6.80 1.21
C CYS A 64 6.02 8.20 0.80
N GLY A 65 5.28 8.88 -0.09
CA GLY A 65 5.65 10.20 -0.62
C GLY A 65 7.06 10.23 -1.20
N ASP A 66 7.81 11.25 -0.82
CA ASP A 66 9.18 11.53 -1.26
C ASP A 66 10.27 10.89 -0.38
N SER A 67 9.90 9.99 0.54
CA SER A 67 10.83 9.40 1.48
C SER A 67 11.28 8.00 1.05
N PRO A 68 12.49 7.85 0.49
CA PRO A 68 13.04 6.53 0.19
C PRO A 68 13.30 5.70 1.47
N GLY A 69 13.59 6.36 2.59
CA GLY A 69 13.77 5.70 3.89
C GLY A 69 12.49 5.04 4.39
N LEU A 70 11.35 5.74 4.31
CA LEU A 70 10.05 5.17 4.69
C LEU A 70 9.62 4.06 3.73
N ALA A 71 9.87 4.20 2.43
CA ALA A 71 9.61 3.14 1.46
C ALA A 71 10.40 1.86 1.77
N LEU A 72 11.71 2.00 2.05
CA LEU A 72 12.55 0.87 2.44
C LEU A 72 12.09 0.24 3.76
N ALA A 73 11.72 1.05 4.75
CA ALA A 73 11.20 0.56 6.01
C ALA A 73 9.89 -0.21 5.84
N ALA A 74 8.97 0.28 4.99
CA ALA A 74 7.71 -0.38 4.69
C ALA A 74 7.93 -1.73 3.99
N LEU A 75 8.78 -1.77 2.97
CA LEU A 75 9.16 -3.02 2.28
C LEU A 75 9.74 -4.06 3.25
N ARG A 76 10.65 -3.64 4.14
CA ARG A 76 11.23 -4.53 5.16
C ARG A 76 10.23 -5.00 6.21
N ALA A 77 9.19 -4.22 6.48
CA ALA A 77 8.10 -4.59 7.37
C ALA A 77 7.08 -5.53 6.70
N GLY A 78 7.28 -5.90 5.44
CA GLY A 78 6.34 -6.71 4.65
C GLY A 78 5.12 -5.93 4.16
N VAL A 79 5.09 -4.60 4.33
CA VAL A 79 4.04 -3.74 3.77
C VAL A 79 4.35 -3.50 2.31
N SER A 80 3.49 -4.03 1.44
CA SER A 80 3.67 -3.88 0.01
C SER A 80 2.36 -4.14 -0.76
N PRO A 81 2.13 -3.50 -1.91
CA PRO A 81 3.02 -2.56 -2.62
C PRO A 81 3.21 -1.23 -1.89
N VAL A 82 4.26 -0.48 -2.25
CA VAL A 82 4.46 0.90 -1.74
C VAL A 82 4.61 1.89 -2.88
N ARG A 83 4.09 3.10 -2.71
CA ARG A 83 4.19 4.19 -3.68
C ARG A 83 5.20 5.25 -3.23
N VAL A 84 6.06 5.70 -4.14
CA VAL A 84 6.96 6.84 -3.92
C VAL A 84 6.80 7.88 -5.03
N VAL A 85 6.86 9.16 -4.69
CA VAL A 85 6.73 10.28 -5.62
C VAL A 85 7.85 11.27 -5.34
N GLY A 86 8.46 11.86 -6.38
CA GLY A 86 9.51 12.87 -6.20
C GLY A 86 10.89 12.33 -5.79
N VAL A 87 11.03 11.01 -5.63
CA VAL A 87 12.33 10.35 -5.43
C VAL A 87 13.11 10.32 -6.76
N ASN A 88 14.40 10.64 -6.72
CA ASN A 88 15.27 10.61 -7.89
C ASN A 88 15.39 9.19 -8.51
N ARG A 89 15.82 9.13 -9.78
CA ARG A 89 15.84 7.89 -10.56
C ARG A 89 16.71 6.81 -9.91
N ASP A 90 17.94 7.13 -9.53
CA ASP A 90 18.89 6.17 -8.97
C ASP A 90 18.37 5.53 -7.68
N MET A 91 17.74 6.32 -6.81
CA MET A 91 17.15 5.82 -5.58
C MET A 91 15.91 4.98 -5.84
N ARG A 92 15.08 5.38 -6.81
CA ARG A 92 13.91 4.61 -7.24
C ARG A 92 14.31 3.26 -7.83
N ASP A 93 15.39 3.22 -8.62
CA ASP A 93 15.91 1.99 -9.22
C ASP A 93 16.42 1.04 -8.12
N LYS A 94 17.14 1.55 -7.13
CA LYS A 94 17.55 0.77 -5.94
C LYS A 94 16.36 0.23 -5.14
N LEU A 95 15.33 1.04 -4.91
CA LEU A 95 14.11 0.61 -4.21
C LEU A 95 13.35 -0.45 -5.02
N ASN A 96 13.28 -0.30 -6.35
CA ASN A 96 12.69 -1.30 -7.24
C ASN A 96 13.41 -2.64 -7.18
N ASP A 97 14.75 -2.63 -7.18
CA ASP A 97 15.54 -3.86 -7.08
C ASP A 97 15.30 -4.56 -5.74
N ILE A 98 15.23 -3.80 -4.63
CA ILE A 98 14.89 -4.36 -3.31
C ILE A 98 13.47 -4.91 -3.31
N ALA A 99 12.49 -4.17 -3.85
CA ALA A 99 11.10 -4.65 -3.94
C ALA A 99 11.01 -5.96 -4.72
N ARG A 100 11.71 -6.06 -5.87
CA ARG A 100 11.78 -7.29 -6.68
C ARG A 100 12.39 -8.47 -5.90
N GLN A 101 13.48 -8.24 -5.17
CA GLN A 101 14.11 -9.27 -4.33
C GLN A 101 13.16 -9.76 -3.22
N LEU A 102 12.28 -8.89 -2.73
CA LEU A 102 11.24 -9.21 -1.75
C LEU A 102 9.95 -9.77 -2.37
N GLY A 103 9.91 -9.99 -3.70
CA GLY A 103 8.73 -10.50 -4.39
C GLY A 103 7.57 -9.51 -4.50
N THR A 104 7.85 -8.22 -4.39
CA THR A 104 6.86 -7.14 -4.45
C THR A 104 7.24 -6.05 -5.46
N ARG A 105 6.44 -4.97 -5.52
CA ARG A 105 6.59 -3.88 -6.48
C ARG A 105 6.56 -2.52 -5.81
N LEU A 106 7.36 -1.61 -6.34
CA LEU A 106 7.28 -0.18 -6.09
C LEU A 106 6.32 0.44 -7.12
N MET A 107 5.53 1.42 -6.69
CA MET A 107 4.72 2.26 -7.57
C MET A 107 5.34 3.66 -7.63
N ALA A 108 5.41 4.23 -8.84
CA ALA A 108 5.91 5.58 -9.10
C ALA A 108 4.78 6.51 -9.53
#